data_AF-A0A6V8NUQ7-F1
#
_entry.id   AF-A0A6V8NUQ7-F1
#
_cell.length_a   1.000
_cell.length_b   1.000
_cell.length_c   1.000
_cell.angle_alpha   90.00
_cell.angle_beta   90.00
_cell.angle_gamma   90.00
#
_symmetry.space_group_name_H-M   'P 1'
#
loop_
_entity.id
_entity.type
_entity.pdbx_description
1 polymer ?
#
loop_
_entity_poly.entity_id
_entity_poly.type
_entity_poly.pdbx_seq_one_letter_code
_entity_poly.pdbx_strand_id
1 'polypeptide(L)'
;MSNTEIGLYPLSYKRGKAMPDKIKAMFFFGTRPEAIKMAPIIKKIEEGNSGIEPRVVVTAQHRQMLDQVLDTFDIEVDYDLNIMRSNQSLSDITERAVQGFEKVIREEDPHMILVQGDTTTAFVGGLVANYHK
;
A
#
# COMPACT_ATOMS: atom_id res chain seq x y z
N MET A 1 -23.77 -4.64 -37.79
CA MET A 1 -22.57 -4.90 -36.97
C MET A 1 -21.94 -3.54 -36.69
N SER A 2 -22.17 -2.96 -35.51
CA SER A 2 -21.67 -1.64 -35.15
C SER A 2 -20.24 -1.75 -34.64
N ASN A 3 -19.30 -1.12 -35.35
CA ASN A 3 -17.96 -0.84 -34.85
C ASN A 3 -18.09 -0.03 -33.56
N THR A 4 -17.64 -0.59 -32.45
CA THR A 4 -17.54 0.15 -31.18
C THR A 4 -16.12 0.69 -31.12
N GLU A 5 -15.92 1.90 -31.62
CA GLU A 5 -14.68 2.64 -31.38
C GLU A 5 -14.53 2.89 -29.88
N ILE A 6 -13.38 2.54 -29.33
CA ILE A 6 -13.02 2.83 -27.94
C ILE A 6 -12.78 4.34 -27.86
N GLY A 7 -13.82 5.09 -27.52
CA GLY A 7 -13.73 6.53 -27.29
C GLY A 7 -12.91 6.82 -26.04
N LEU A 8 -11.72 7.40 -26.22
CA LEU A 8 -10.95 8.02 -25.14
C LEU A 8 -11.61 9.36 -24.79
N TYR A 9 -12.55 9.35 -23.83
CA TYR A 9 -13.07 10.59 -23.27
C TYR A 9 -12.03 11.20 -22.32
N PRO A 10 -11.76 12.51 -22.40
CA PRO A 10 -10.87 13.17 -21.46
C PRO A 10 -11.46 13.07 -20.05
N LEU A 11 -10.74 12.40 -19.14
CA LEU A 11 -11.08 12.37 -17.73
C LEU A 11 -10.93 13.79 -17.17
N SER A 12 -12.04 14.46 -16.88
CA SER A 12 -12.03 15.68 -16.09
C SER A 12 -11.78 15.32 -14.63
N TYR A 13 -10.51 15.21 -14.24
CA TYR A 13 -10.14 15.08 -12.83
C TYR A 13 -10.50 16.39 -12.13
N LYS A 14 -11.64 16.43 -11.44
CA LYS A 14 -11.94 17.51 -10.50
C LYS A 14 -10.86 17.48 -9.43
N ARG A 15 -10.00 18.50 -9.37
CA ARG A 15 -9.09 18.68 -8.23
C ARG A 15 -9.94 18.66 -6.97
N GLY A 16 -9.79 17.61 -6.16
CA GLY A 16 -10.34 17.54 -4.81
C GLY A 16 -9.75 18.65 -3.92
N LYS A 17 -10.21 18.70 -2.66
CA LYS A 17 -9.82 19.63 -1.58
C LYS A 17 -8.38 20.17 -1.71
N ALA A 18 -8.18 21.42 -1.26
CA ALA A 18 -6.85 22.00 -1.10
C ALA A 18 -5.90 20.99 -0.42
N MET A 19 -4.73 20.77 -1.03
CA MET A 19 -3.77 19.82 -0.51
C MET A 19 -3.23 20.28 0.84
N PRO A 20 -3.09 19.37 1.82
CA PRO A 20 -2.51 19.69 3.12
C PRO A 20 -1.02 20.04 3.00
N ASP A 21 -0.47 20.70 4.03
CA ASP A 21 0.96 21.04 4.11
C ASP A 21 1.87 19.79 4.11
N LYS A 22 1.35 18.66 4.58
CA LYS A 22 1.98 17.34 4.46
C LYS A 22 0.99 16.28 4.00
N ILE A 23 1.41 15.50 3.01
CA ILE A 23 0.64 14.36 2.50
C ILE A 23 1.03 13.12 3.29
N LYS A 24 0.14 12.68 4.19
CA LYS A 24 0.27 11.34 4.78
C LYS A 24 0.01 10.26 3.73
N ALA A 25 1.02 9.44 3.44
CA ALA A 25 0.97 8.40 2.43
C ALA A 25 1.31 7.04 3.04
N MET A 26 0.39 6.08 2.93
CA MET A 26 0.62 4.71 3.41
C MET A 26 1.19 3.82 2.32
N PHE A 27 2.21 3.04 2.65
CA PHE A 27 2.89 2.11 1.76
C PHE A 27 2.56 0.69 2.18
N PHE A 28 1.78 -0.02 1.37
CA PHE A 28 1.33 -1.39 1.64
C PHE A 28 2.13 -2.40 0.82
N PHE A 29 2.83 -3.30 1.50
CA PHE A 29 3.56 -4.41 0.86
C PHE A 29 3.72 -5.60 1.81
N GLY A 30 3.93 -6.80 1.28
CA GLY A 30 3.93 -8.03 2.08
C GLY A 30 5.12 -8.96 1.89
N THR A 31 5.82 -8.81 0.77
CA THR A 31 6.80 -9.77 0.29
C THR A 31 8.13 -9.09 0.02
N ARG A 32 9.20 -9.91 -0.03
CA ARG A 32 10.54 -9.45 -0.37
C ARG A 32 10.62 -8.68 -1.72
N PRO A 33 10.05 -9.18 -2.84
CA PRO A 33 10.09 -8.43 -4.10
C PRO A 33 9.39 -7.07 -4.05
N GLU A 34 8.27 -6.98 -3.32
CA GLU A 34 7.57 -5.71 -3.12
C GLU A 34 8.42 -4.73 -2.31
N ALA A 35 9.01 -5.21 -1.20
CA ALA A 35 9.86 -4.39 -0.32
C ALA A 35 11.10 -3.86 -1.04
N ILE A 36 11.79 -4.67 -1.86
CA ILE A 36 12.96 -4.24 -2.66
C ILE A 36 12.58 -3.07 -3.59
N LYS A 37 11.35 -3.07 -4.12
CA LYS A 37 10.88 -2.04 -5.06
C LYS A 37 10.35 -0.80 -4.35
N MET A 38 9.74 -0.95 -3.18
CA MET A 38 9.21 0.16 -2.39
C MET A 38 10.31 0.89 -1.60
N ALA A 39 11.36 0.18 -1.18
CA ALA A 39 12.42 0.73 -0.34
C ALA A 39 13.07 2.00 -0.92
N PRO A 40 13.50 2.05 -2.20
CA PRO A 40 14.09 3.28 -2.75
C PRO A 40 13.14 4.48 -2.73
N ILE A 41 11.83 4.25 -2.86
CA ILE A 41 10.81 5.31 -2.84
C ILE A 41 10.65 5.85 -1.42
N ILE A 42 10.56 4.96 -0.43
CA ILE A 42 10.44 5.32 1.00
C ILE A 42 11.68 6.11 1.44
N LYS A 43 12.89 5.60 1.18
CA LYS A 43 14.13 6.30 1.55
C LYS A 43 14.22 7.69 0.91
N LYS A 44 13.78 7.82 -0.35
CA LYS A 44 13.79 9.12 -1.02
C LYS A 44 12.83 10.12 -0.37
N ILE A 45 11.70 9.66 0.15
CA ILE A 45 10.72 10.49 0.86
C ILE A 45 11.27 10.94 2.22
N GLU A 46 11.93 10.02 2.94
CA GLU A 46 12.53 10.27 4.25
C GLU A 46 13.65 11.34 4.23
N GLU A 47 14.24 11.64 3.08
CA GLU A 47 15.16 12.78 2.91
C GLU A 47 14.50 14.15 3.18
N GLY A 48 13.16 14.21 3.31
CA GLY A 48 12.44 15.36 3.87
C GLY A 48 12.01 16.45 2.89
N ASN A 49 12.43 16.38 1.62
CA ASN A 49 12.14 17.41 0.61
C ASN A 49 10.82 17.19 -0.17
N SER A 50 10.07 16.15 0.17
CA SER A 50 8.90 15.69 -0.61
C SER A 50 7.56 16.28 -0.16
N GLY A 51 7.47 16.78 1.08
CA GLY A 51 6.17 17.12 1.71
C GLY A 51 5.29 15.88 1.97
N ILE A 52 5.86 14.67 1.89
CA ILE A 52 5.17 13.40 2.13
C ILE A 52 5.62 12.84 3.48
N GLU A 53 4.65 12.38 4.28
CA GLU A 53 4.87 11.63 5.50
C GLU A 53 4.56 10.15 5.22
N PRO A 54 5.59 9.30 5.05
CA PRO A 54 5.39 7.90 4.75
C PRO A 54 4.94 7.15 6.01
N ARG A 55 3.96 6.26 5.83
CA ARG A 55 3.56 5.27 6.83
C ARG A 55 3.70 3.88 6.24
N VAL A 56 4.65 3.11 6.74
CA VAL A 56 4.99 1.78 6.22
C VAL A 56 4.12 0.73 6.90
N VAL A 57 3.31 0.03 6.09
CA VAL A 57 2.44 -1.05 6.56
C VAL A 57 2.80 -2.34 5.85
N VAL A 58 3.16 -3.35 6.64
CA VAL A 58 3.53 -4.66 6.11
C VAL A 58 2.55 -5.74 6.52
N THR A 59 2.21 -6.62 5.57
CA THR A 59 1.43 -7.83 5.86
C THR A 59 2.30 -8.99 6.33
N ALA A 60 3.60 -8.94 6.06
CA ALA A 60 4.58 -9.97 6.38
C ALA A 60 4.28 -11.36 5.77
N GLN A 61 3.87 -11.40 4.49
CA GLN A 61 3.69 -12.65 3.73
C GLN A 61 4.94 -13.54 3.69
N HIS A 62 6.12 -12.93 3.65
CA HIS A 62 7.40 -13.64 3.71
C HIS A 62 8.29 -13.12 4.86
N ARG A 63 7.82 -13.21 6.11
CA ARG A 63 8.42 -12.56 7.29
C ARG A 63 9.95 -12.49 7.29
N GLN A 64 10.64 -13.63 7.36
CA GLN A 64 12.11 -13.66 7.44
C GLN A 64 12.80 -12.97 6.25
N MET A 65 12.26 -13.15 5.04
CA MET A 65 12.83 -12.55 3.83
C MET A 65 12.47 -11.08 3.67
N LEU A 66 11.35 -10.65 4.25
CA LEU A 66 10.93 -9.26 4.30
C LEU A 66 11.80 -8.49 5.29
N ASP A 67 11.99 -9.03 6.49
CA ASP A 67 12.80 -8.43 7.56
C ASP A 67 14.23 -8.13 7.06
N GLN A 68 14.84 -9.06 6.31
CA GLN A 68 16.15 -8.84 5.68
C GLN A 68 16.21 -7.59 4.79
N VAL A 69 15.14 -7.30 4.05
CA VAL A 69 15.10 -6.11 3.17
C VAL A 69 14.89 -4.85 4.01
N LEU A 70 13.96 -4.89 4.97
CA LEU A 70 13.71 -3.76 5.87
C LEU A 70 15.00 -3.34 6.60
N ASP A 71 15.73 -4.33 7.13
CA ASP A 71 17.02 -4.11 7.80
C ASP A 71 18.08 -3.57 6.84
N THR A 72 18.17 -4.11 5.61
CA THR A 72 19.16 -3.68 4.61
C THR A 72 18.98 -2.22 4.20
N PHE A 73 17.73 -1.76 4.14
CA PHE A 73 17.40 -0.40 3.73
C PHE A 73 17.17 0.55 4.90
N ASP A 74 17.25 0.07 6.15
CA ASP A 74 16.96 0.84 7.36
C ASP A 74 15.57 1.50 7.26
N ILE A 75 14.54 0.67 7.06
CA ILE A 75 13.14 1.09 6.95
C ILE A 75 12.40 0.70 8.22
N GLU A 76 11.90 1.70 8.93
CA GLU A 76 11.01 1.49 10.07
C GLU A 76 9.60 1.13 9.58
N VAL A 77 8.99 0.15 10.24
CA VAL A 77 7.63 -0.28 9.97
C VAL A 77 6.71 0.32 11.02
N ASP A 78 5.77 1.17 10.60
CA ASP A 78 4.75 1.73 11.50
C ASP A 78 3.73 0.66 11.90
N TYR A 79 3.35 -0.21 10.97
CA TYR A 79 2.34 -1.24 11.20
C TYR A 79 2.74 -2.58 10.58
N ASP A 80 2.85 -3.59 11.43
CA ASP A 80 3.05 -4.98 11.03
C ASP A 80 1.79 -5.79 11.34
N LEU A 81 1.05 -6.14 10.29
CA LEU A 81 -0.20 -6.88 10.42
C LEU A 81 0.01 -8.36 10.74
N ASN A 82 1.23 -8.87 10.52
CA ASN A 82 1.64 -10.25 10.78
C ASN A 82 0.57 -11.30 10.39
N ILE A 83 0.05 -11.22 9.15
CA ILE A 83 -1.13 -11.99 8.76
C ILE A 83 -0.83 -13.44 8.38
N MET A 84 0.45 -13.81 8.26
CA MET A 84 0.85 -15.15 7.85
C MET A 84 0.63 -16.21 8.92
N ARG A 85 0.02 -17.32 8.49
CA ARG A 85 -0.13 -18.52 9.30
C ARG A 85 0.17 -19.77 8.47
N SER A 86 0.58 -20.84 9.13
CA SER A 86 0.74 -22.15 8.52
C SER A 86 -0.60 -22.69 8.01
N ASN A 87 -0.62 -23.34 6.84
CA ASN A 87 -1.78 -24.03 6.26
C ASN A 87 -3.02 -23.15 6.00
N GLN A 88 -2.82 -21.85 5.73
CA GLN A 88 -3.91 -20.96 5.35
C GLN A 88 -4.21 -20.99 3.85
N SER A 89 -5.47 -20.75 3.49
CA SER A 89 -5.90 -20.54 2.12
C SER A 89 -5.66 -19.10 1.65
N LEU A 90 -5.75 -18.85 0.34
CA LEU A 90 -5.72 -17.48 -0.20
C LEU A 90 -6.89 -16.62 0.31
N SER A 91 -8.04 -17.25 0.58
CA SER A 91 -9.20 -16.58 1.17
C SER A 91 -8.90 -16.10 2.60
N ASP A 92 -8.20 -16.91 3.41
CA ASP A 92 -7.81 -16.53 4.77
C ASP A 92 -6.83 -15.35 4.77
N ILE A 93 -5.88 -15.35 3.83
CA ILE A 93 -4.93 -14.23 3.65
C ILE A 93 -5.70 -12.95 3.29
N THR A 94 -6.66 -13.09 2.38
CA THR A 94 -7.50 -11.98 1.92
C THR A 94 -8.32 -11.41 3.07
N GLU A 95 -9.02 -12.25 3.85
CA GLU A 95 -9.83 -11.84 5.00
C GLU A 95 -8.99 -11.05 6.02
N ARG A 96 -7.83 -11.59 6.39
CA ARG A 96 -6.93 -10.96 7.36
C ARG A 96 -6.36 -9.65 6.85
N ALA A 97 -5.99 -9.60 5.57
CA ALA A 97 -5.49 -8.38 4.95
C ALA A 97 -6.58 -7.29 4.93
N VAL A 98 -7.83 -7.64 4.60
CA VAL A 98 -8.96 -6.70 4.62
C VAL A 98 -9.13 -6.10 6.02
N GLN A 99 -9.25 -6.95 7.04
CA GLN A 99 -9.45 -6.51 8.42
C GLN A 99 -8.27 -5.67 8.94
N GLY A 100 -7.05 -6.10 8.64
CA GLY A 100 -5.84 -5.39 9.04
C GLY A 100 -5.72 -4.02 8.39
N PHE A 101 -5.92 -3.93 7.07
CA PHE A 101 -5.88 -2.66 6.35
C PHE A 101 -6.99 -1.71 6.75
N GLU A 102 -8.22 -2.20 6.92
CA GLU A 102 -9.35 -1.39 7.37
C GLU A 102 -9.05 -0.73 8.72
N LYS A 103 -8.44 -1.47 9.66
CA LYS A 103 -8.05 -0.92 10.96
C LYS A 103 -7.04 0.22 10.81
N VAL A 104 -5.93 0.00 10.10
CA VAL A 104 -4.85 1.00 10.00
C VAL A 104 -5.28 2.22 9.18
N ILE A 105 -6.11 2.04 8.14
CA ILE A 105 -6.62 3.17 7.35
C ILE A 105 -7.51 4.06 8.22
N ARG A 106 -8.39 3.48 9.05
CA ARG A 106 -9.24 4.25 9.97
C ARG A 106 -8.45 4.98 11.04
N GLU A 107 -7.35 4.40 11.49
CA GLU A 107 -6.47 4.99 12.50
C GLU A 107 -5.63 6.14 11.93
N GLU A 108 -5.08 5.95 10.73
CA GLU A 108 -4.17 6.91 10.11
C GLU A 108 -4.85 8.00 9.29
N ASP A 109 -6.06 7.77 8.77
CA ASP A 109 -6.77 8.67 7.84
C ASP A 109 -5.86 9.20 6.72
N PRO A 110 -5.27 8.30 5.89
CA PRO A 110 -4.25 8.68 4.92
C PRO A 110 -4.84 9.44 3.73
N HIS A 111 -4.02 10.32 3.14
CA HIS A 111 -4.38 11.02 1.90
C HIS A 111 -4.13 10.16 0.66
N MET A 112 -3.21 9.21 0.77
CA MET A 112 -2.77 8.35 -0.33
C MET A 112 -2.38 6.98 0.20
N ILE A 113 -2.69 5.94 -0.57
CA ILE A 113 -2.24 4.57 -0.33
C ILE A 113 -1.50 4.10 -1.58
N LEU A 114 -0.29 3.59 -1.40
CA LEU A 114 0.54 3.01 -2.44
C LEU A 114 0.63 1.50 -2.24
N VAL A 115 0.41 0.75 -3.31
CA VAL A 115 0.53 -0.70 -3.36
C VAL A 115 1.55 -1.10 -4.42
N GLN A 116 2.17 -2.28 -4.27
CA GLN A 116 3.19 -2.76 -5.20
C GLN A 116 2.75 -4.05 -5.91
N GLY A 117 2.65 -4.02 -7.24
CA GLY A 117 2.62 -5.24 -8.03
C GLY A 117 1.27 -5.95 -8.03
N ASP A 118 1.32 -7.28 -7.99
CA ASP A 118 0.21 -8.21 -8.30
C ASP A 118 -0.08 -9.21 -7.17
N THR A 119 0.42 -8.93 -5.96
CA THR A 119 0.19 -9.80 -4.80
C THR A 119 -1.23 -9.64 -4.25
N THR A 120 -1.68 -10.59 -3.42
CA THR A 120 -2.90 -10.43 -2.62
C THR A 120 -2.82 -9.18 -1.73
N THR A 121 -1.63 -8.83 -1.23
CA THR A 121 -1.43 -7.59 -0.46
C THR A 121 -1.79 -6.36 -1.30
N ALA A 122 -1.25 -6.27 -2.52
CA ALA A 122 -1.50 -5.14 -3.40
C ALA A 122 -2.97 -5.06 -3.84
N PHE A 123 -3.57 -6.19 -4.21
CA PHE A 123 -4.97 -6.27 -4.59
C PHE A 123 -5.89 -5.81 -3.45
N VAL A 124 -5.72 -6.39 -2.25
CA VAL A 124 -6.58 -6.07 -1.10
C VAL A 124 -6.34 -4.65 -0.62
N GLY A 125 -5.08 -4.17 -0.61
CA GLY A 125 -4.76 -2.79 -0.28
C GLY A 125 -5.51 -1.78 -1.15
N GLY A 126 -5.51 -2.00 -2.47
CA GLY A 126 -6.27 -1.16 -3.41
C GLY A 126 -7.79 -1.27 -3.23
N LEU A 127 -8.29 -2.47 -2.93
CA LEU A 127 -9.71 -2.72 -2.69
C LEU A 127 -10.20 -1.96 -1.45
N VAL A 128 -9.54 -2.13 -0.31
CA VAL A 128 -9.92 -1.48 0.96
C VAL A 128 -9.77 0.03 0.83
N ALA A 129 -8.67 0.53 0.22
CA ALA A 129 -8.51 1.95 -0.07
C ALA A 129 -9.70 2.53 -0.85
N ASN A 130 -10.24 1.78 -1.82
CA ASN A 130 -11.39 2.23 -2.60
C ASN A 130 -12.70 2.29 -1.79
N TYR A 131 -12.85 1.45 -0.77
CA TYR A 131 -14.03 1.46 0.11
C TYR A 131 -13.99 2.60 1.14
N HIS A 132 -12.82 3.18 1.36
CA HIS A 132 -12.57 4.28 2.28
C HIS A 132 -12.45 5.66 1.59
N LYS A 133 -12.89 5.77 0.33
CA LYS A 133 -12.93 7.03 -0.43
C LYS A 133 -14.07 7.94 -0.02
#